data_AF-A0A2V9C3Y4-F1
#
_entry.id   AF-A0A2V9C3Y4-F1
#
_cell.length_a   1.000
_cell.length_b   1.000
_cell.length_c   1.000
_cell.angle_alpha   90.00
_cell.angle_beta   90.00
_cell.angle_gamma   90.00
#
_symmetry.space_group_name_H-M   'P 1'
#
loop_
_entity.id
_entity.type
_entity.pdbx_description
1 polymer ?
#
loop_
_entity_poly.entity_id
_entity_poly.type
_entity_poly.pdbx_seq_one_letter_code
_entity_poly.pdbx_strand_id
1 'polypeptide(L)' 'GSEHTLEEVGQSFAVTRERIRQIEAKALRKLRHPSRSRKLRAFLEGPSREYL' A
#
# COMPACT_ATOMS: atom_id res chain seq x y z
N GLY A 1 -11.16 -7.14 -2.06
CA GLY A 1 -11.18 -6.83 -0.63
C GLY A 1 -11.73 -5.44 -0.46
N SER A 2 -12.54 -5.19 0.56
CA SER A 2 -13.10 -3.87 0.84
C SER A 2 -12.05 -2.96 1.46
N GLU A 3 -12.11 -1.66 1.16
CA GLU A 3 -11.30 -0.65 1.84
C GLU A 3 -11.78 -0.50 3.29
N HIS A 4 -10.84 -0.18 4.18
CA HIS A 4 -11.12 0.07 5.59
C HIS A 4 -10.32 1.28 6.04
N THR A 5 -10.88 2.06 6.95
CA THR A 5 -10.23 3.20 7.59
C THR A 5 -9.17 2.75 8.62
N LEU A 6 -8.25 3.64 8.99
CA LEU A 6 -7.24 3.34 10.01
C LEU A 6 -7.86 3.00 11.37
N GLU A 7 -8.99 3.63 11.69
CA GLU A 7 -9.80 3.39 12.89
C GLU A 7 -10.42 1.98 12.89
N GLU A 8 -11.06 1.56 11.80
CA GLU A 8 -11.67 0.23 11.68
C GLU A 8 -10.62 -0.89 11.74
N VAL A 9 -9.46 -0.67 11.10
CA VAL A 9 -8.33 -1.59 11.19
C VAL A 9 -7.77 -1.60 12.62
N GLY A 10 -7.65 -0.44 13.27
CA GLY A 10 -7.21 -0.35 14.66
C GLY A 10 -8.09 -1.17 15.60
N GLN A 11 -9.42 -1.04 15.46
CA GLN A 11 -10.39 -1.81 16.24
C GLN A 11 -10.26 -3.32 15.98
N SER A 12 -10.16 -3.73 14.72
CA SER A 12 -10.05 -5.14 14.33
C SER A 12 -8.80 -5.83 14.88
N PHE A 13 -7.70 -5.08 15.01
CA PHE A 13 -6.41 -5.59 15.52
C PHE A 13 -6.15 -5.23 16.99
N ALA A 14 -7.12 -4.64 17.70
CA ALA A 14 -6.99 -4.16 19.08
C ALA A 14 -5.75 -3.25 19.30
N VAL A 15 -5.49 -2.35 18.34
CA VAL A 15 -4.40 -1.38 18.39
C VAL A 15 -4.90 0.02 18.11
N THR A 16 -4.10 1.02 18.47
CA THR A 16 -4.48 2.42 18.20
C THR A 16 -4.42 2.74 16.70
N ARG A 17 -5.25 3.69 16.28
CA ARG A 17 -5.20 4.29 14.94
C ARG A 17 -3.79 4.74 14.54
N GLU A 18 -3.07 5.39 15.45
CA GLU A 18 -1.68 5.84 15.19
C GLU A 18 -0.74 4.66 14.98
N ARG A 19 -0.97 3.52 15.65
CA ARG A 19 -0.18 2.31 15.41
C ARG A 19 -0.38 1.78 13.99
N ILE A 20 -1.61 1.77 13.48
CA ILE A 20 -1.89 1.38 12.09
C ILE A 20 -1.18 2.33 11.12
N ARG A 21 -1.29 3.65 11.34
CA ARG A 21 -0.60 4.67 10.54
C ARG A 21 0.92 4.46 10.48
N GLN A 22 1.55 4.17 11.61
CA GLN A 22 2.99 3.88 11.68
C GLN A 22 3.37 2.62 10.89
N ILE A 23 2.56 1.57 10.99
CA ILE A 23 2.77 0.31 10.26
C ILE A 23 2.66 0.56 8.75
N GLU A 24 1.65 1.31 8.31
CA GLU A 24 1.46 1.70 6.91
C GLU A 24 2.69 2.45 6.38
N ALA A 25 3.12 3.51 7.07
CA ALA A 25 4.30 4.29 6.67
C ALA A 25 5.56 3.39 6.57
N LYS A 26 5.74 2.48 7.53
CA LYS A 26 6.85 1.51 7.51
C LYS A 26 6.74 0.51 6.36
N ALA A 27 5.54 0.05 6.03
CA ALA A 27 5.28 -0.87 4.93
C ALA A 27 5.52 -0.20 3.58
N LEU A 28 4.98 0.99 3.36
CA LEU A 28 5.21 1.79 2.14
C LEU A 28 6.70 2.04 1.93
N ARG A 29 7.44 2.41 2.99
CA ARG A 29 8.91 2.56 2.91
C ARG A 29 9.61 1.27 2.45
N LYS A 30 9.18 0.10 2.95
CA LYS A 30 9.74 -1.20 2.53
C LYS A 30 9.39 -1.51 1.07
N LEU A 31 8.17 -1.23 0.63
CA LEU A 31 7.70 -1.50 -0.73
C LEU A 31 8.38 -0.61 -1.77
N ARG A 32 8.75 0.62 -1.41
CA ARG A 32 9.52 1.54 -2.28
C ARG A 32 10.94 1.08 -2.57
N HIS A 33 11.51 0.16 -1.79
CA HIS A 33 12.88 -0.32 -2.01
C HIS A 33 13.04 -1.02 -3.38
N PRO A 34 14.10 -0.75 -4.17
CA PRO A 34 14.25 -1.26 -5.54
C PRO A 34 14.07 -2.76 -5.70
N SER A 35 14.55 -3.56 -4.76
CA SER A 35 14.41 -5.03 -4.81
C SER A 35 12.96 -5.51 -4.73
N ARG A 36 12.06 -4.74 -4.10
CA ARG A 36 10.62 -5.07 -3.97
C ARG A 36 9.77 -4.35 -5.01
N SER A 37 10.07 -3.07 -5.27
CA SER A 37 9.29 -2.25 -6.20
C SER A 37 9.41 -2.72 -7.65
N ARG A 38 10.50 -3.40 -8.05
CA ARG A 38 10.67 -3.91 -9.42
C ARG A 38 9.51 -4.78 -9.89
N LYS A 39 8.97 -5.66 -9.02
CA LYS A 39 7.80 -6.50 -9.36
C LYS A 39 6.50 -5.70 -9.47
N LEU A 40 6.41 -4.58 -8.76
CA LEU A 40 5.22 -3.72 -8.75
C LEU A 40 5.24 -2.70 -9.88
N ARG A 41 6.41 -2.32 -10.40
CA ARG A 41 6.56 -1.36 -11.50
C ARG A 41 5.85 -1.78 -12.78
N ALA A 42 5.81 -3.07 -13.09
CA ALA A 42 5.11 -3.59 -14.27
C ALA A 42 3.61 -3.26 -14.28
N PHE A 43 3.01 -2.94 -13.12
CA PHE A 43 1.61 -2.53 -13.02
C PHE A 43 1.39 -1.02 -13.16
N LEU A 44 2.46 -0.22 -13.18
CA LEU A 44 2.39 1.23 -13.38
C LEU A 44 2.45 1.62 -14.87
N GLU A 45 3.06 0.77 -15.69
CA GLU A 45 3.00 0.86 -17.14
C GLU A 45 1.61 0.36 -17.57
N GLY A 46 0.64 1.27 -17.62
CA GLY A 46 -0.68 0.98 -18.17
C GLY A 46 -0.59 0.54 -19.64
N PRO A 47 -1.66 -0.03 -20.23
CA PRO A 47 -1.65 -0.36 -21.64
C PRO A 47 -1.26 0.88 -22.42
N SER A 48 -0.12 0.81 -23.12
CA SER A 48 0.36 1.86 -24.00
C SER A 48 -0.84 2.34 -24.81
N ARG A 49 -1.21 3.61 -24.68
CA ARG A 49 -2.21 4.28 -25.52
C ARG A 49 -1.64 4.44 -26.92
N GLU A 50 -1.26 3.34 -27.55
CA GLU A 50 -0.72 3.30 -28.90
C GLU A 50 -1.84 3.08 -29.94
N TYR A 51 -3.11 3.19 -29.52
CA TYR A 51 -4.27 3.10 -30.40
C TYR A 51 -5.38 4.09 -30.03
N LEU A 52 -5.03 5.38 -29.94
CA LEU A 52 -5.92 6.52 -30.16
C LEU A 52 -5.17 7.56 -30.99
#